data_AF-A0A7X1NBZ9-F1
#
_entry.id   AF-A0A7X1NBZ9-F1
#
_cell.length_a   1.000
_cell.length_b   1.000
_cell.length_c   1.000
_cell.angle_alpha   90.00
_cell.angle_beta   90.00
_cell.angle_gamma   90.00
#
_symmetry.space_group_name_H-M   'P 1'
#
loop_
_entity.id
_entity.type
_entity.pdbx_description
1 polymer ?
#
loop_
_entity_poly.entity_id
_entity_poly.type
_entity_poly.pdbx_seq_one_letter_code
_entity_poly.pdbx_strand_id
1 'polypeptide(L)'
;MGCPESWLDVKSGENIQIRASFYPDNICLSPPIRRSPPAIRRMKLHQLRALVAVARSGSIHEAARTLHLTQPAVTRSLRDLEDELGLMLVVRSSSGVTLTDAGRAMLQRAKLVVNEVARTEEEMAQLRDNQQGRLAIGMTPLAGITVLPAAYNRFRRAMPDVQLEFVEGSPSQLVEQLKNGALDFALGAGTDAQDFTSVRCVHLETFPMWFAVSRKGKLAGAKSLADLQDAEWLHTGRSADFRVFLEELFERAGLPAPRRVTRCASQTLFYALAVNSDVVTAWTQLALRGDASDTLKTLDLVEQPVARNLYLLFRESAVPTSSAEYFVRCIDDVVEAERALAGTAGGGASSTSSHRA
;
A
#
# COMPACT_ATOMS: atom_id res chain seq x y z
N MET A 1 -30.85 32.95 10.88
CA MET A 1 -31.47 32.77 9.55
C MET A 1 -31.22 31.33 9.17
N GLY A 2 -32.12 30.39 9.44
CA GLY A 2 -33.47 30.33 8.88
C GLY A 2 -33.44 29.25 7.80
N CYS A 3 -33.40 27.99 8.22
CA CYS A 3 -33.62 26.82 7.37
C CYS A 3 -35.12 26.49 7.41
N PRO A 4 -35.73 26.17 6.25
CA PRO A 4 -36.70 25.07 6.18
C PRO A 4 -36.31 24.11 5.03
N GLU A 5 -36.33 22.79 5.21
CA GLU A 5 -37.51 21.90 5.06
C GLU A 5 -38.33 22.23 3.78
N SER A 6 -38.73 21.32 2.91
CA SER A 6 -38.79 19.87 2.91
C SER A 6 -39.15 19.44 1.48
N TRP A 7 -38.63 18.28 1.06
CA TRP A 7 -39.08 17.59 -0.14
C TRP A 7 -40.33 16.78 0.19
N LEU A 8 -41.39 16.94 -0.60
CA LEU A 8 -42.31 15.90 -1.12
C LEU A 8 -43.61 16.57 -1.56
N ASP A 9 -43.84 16.68 -2.86
CA ASP A 9 -45.17 16.37 -3.39
C ASP A 9 -45.08 15.88 -4.84
N VAL A 10 -45.52 14.64 -5.05
CA VAL A 10 -45.68 14.00 -6.35
C VAL A 10 -47.14 14.15 -6.72
N LYS A 11 -47.45 14.89 -7.79
CA LYS A 11 -48.74 14.76 -8.48
C LYS A 11 -48.62 14.85 -10.00
N SER A 12 -49.17 13.78 -10.59
CA SER A 12 -49.98 13.71 -11.81
C SER A 12 -49.41 14.28 -13.12
N GLY A 13 -49.32 13.38 -14.10
CA GLY A 13 -48.99 13.73 -15.47
C GLY A 13 -50.04 14.59 -16.15
N GLU A 14 -49.58 15.36 -17.13
CA GLU A 14 -50.41 15.88 -18.19
C GLU A 14 -49.55 16.13 -19.44
N ASN A 15 -50.07 15.63 -20.56
CA ASN A 15 -49.59 15.83 -21.92
C ASN A 15 -49.62 17.33 -22.23
N ILE A 16 -48.47 17.92 -22.57
CA ILE A 16 -48.43 19.26 -23.17
C ILE A 16 -47.88 19.15 -24.59
N GLN A 17 -48.80 19.15 -25.54
CA GLN A 17 -48.53 19.49 -26.94
C GLN A 17 -48.12 20.96 -27.02
N ILE A 18 -46.92 21.25 -27.54
CA ILE A 18 -46.54 22.62 -27.89
C ILE A 18 -46.73 22.80 -29.40
N ARG A 19 -47.60 23.77 -29.72
CA ARG A 19 -47.96 24.25 -31.06
C ARG A 19 -46.75 24.74 -31.85
N ALA A 20 -46.70 24.36 -33.12
CA ALA A 20 -45.82 24.96 -34.12
C ALA A 20 -46.28 26.41 -34.42
N SER A 21 -45.37 27.37 -34.26
CA SER A 21 -45.52 28.73 -34.79
C SER A 21 -44.68 28.89 -36.04
N PHE A 22 -45.34 29.39 -37.08
CA PHE A 22 -44.80 29.87 -38.34
C PHE A 22 -43.63 30.86 -38.19
N TYR A 23 -42.64 30.74 -39.07
CA TYR A 23 -41.80 31.84 -39.55
C TYR A 23 -41.57 31.63 -41.07
N PRO A 24 -41.72 32.67 -41.92
CA PRO A 24 -41.53 32.54 -43.36
C PRO A 24 -40.07 32.79 -43.80
N ASP A 25 -39.82 32.40 -45.04
CA ASP A 25 -38.72 32.82 -45.93
C ASP A 25 -37.36 32.10 -45.87
N ASN A 26 -37.30 31.02 -46.67
CA ASN A 26 -36.26 30.73 -47.66
C ASN A 26 -34.85 31.32 -47.45
N ILE A 27 -33.99 30.56 -46.79
CA ILE A 27 -32.56 30.51 -47.13
C ILE A 27 -32.20 29.03 -47.34
N CYS A 28 -31.89 28.69 -48.60
CA CYS A 28 -31.42 27.37 -48.98
C CYS A 28 -29.96 27.20 -48.47
N LEU A 29 -29.81 26.85 -47.20
CA LEU A 29 -28.55 26.32 -46.69
C LEU A 29 -28.51 24.84 -47.06
N SER A 30 -27.65 24.47 -48.01
CA SER A 30 -27.30 23.09 -48.29
C SER A 30 -27.07 22.35 -46.96
N PRO A 31 -27.65 21.16 -46.76
CA PRO A 31 -27.44 20.43 -45.51
C PRO A 31 -25.94 20.25 -45.31
N PRO A 32 -25.40 20.51 -44.10
CA PRO A 32 -24.00 20.22 -43.84
C PRO A 32 -23.80 18.74 -44.18
N ILE A 33 -22.82 18.46 -45.05
CA ILE A 33 -22.38 17.11 -45.36
C ILE A 33 -22.26 16.40 -44.02
N ARG A 34 -23.12 15.41 -43.76
CA ARG A 34 -23.00 14.53 -42.59
C ARG A 34 -21.67 13.82 -42.76
N ARG A 35 -20.60 14.41 -42.22
CA ARG A 35 -19.38 13.65 -41.96
C ARG A 35 -19.83 12.56 -41.02
N SER A 36 -19.74 11.31 -41.47
CA SER A 36 -19.85 10.15 -40.58
C SER A 36 -19.03 10.45 -39.33
N PRO A 37 -19.53 10.17 -38.11
CA PRO A 37 -18.72 10.33 -36.92
C PRO A 37 -17.40 9.60 -37.15
N PRO A 38 -16.23 10.20 -36.84
CA PRO A 38 -14.96 9.52 -37.03
C PRO A 38 -15.07 8.16 -36.34
N ALA A 39 -14.72 7.09 -37.08
CA ALA A 39 -14.74 5.73 -36.56
C ALA A 39 -14.14 5.75 -35.15
N ILE A 40 -14.89 5.27 -34.16
CA ILE A 40 -14.50 5.33 -32.75
C ILE A 40 -13.13 4.65 -32.65
N ARG A 41 -12.06 5.45 -32.60
CA ARG A 41 -10.69 4.99 -32.43
C ARG A 41 -10.58 4.57 -30.97
N ARG A 42 -10.79 3.27 -30.74
CA ARG A 42 -10.81 2.69 -29.40
C ARG A 42 -9.45 2.09 -29.09
N MET A 43 -8.89 2.56 -27.99
CA MET A 43 -7.69 1.99 -27.36
C MET A 43 -7.84 0.48 -27.21
N LYS A 44 -6.78 -0.25 -27.57
CA LYS A 44 -6.73 -1.71 -27.52
C LYS A 44 -5.76 -2.17 -26.43
N LEU A 45 -6.09 -3.28 -25.77
CA LEU A 45 -5.29 -3.81 -24.66
C LEU A 45 -3.82 -4.07 -25.03
N HIS A 46 -3.54 -4.58 -26.24
CA HIS A 46 -2.17 -4.85 -26.67
C HIS A 46 -1.33 -3.57 -26.79
N GLN A 47 -1.95 -2.42 -27.10
CA GLN A 47 -1.27 -1.12 -27.14
C GLN A 47 -0.88 -0.67 -25.72
N LEU A 48 -1.76 -0.90 -24.74
CA LEU A 48 -1.46 -0.65 -23.33
C LEU A 48 -0.33 -1.55 -22.82
N ARG A 49 -0.38 -2.84 -23.16
CA ARG A 49 0.71 -3.80 -22.83
C ARG A 49 2.04 -3.36 -23.44
N ALA A 50 2.05 -2.84 -24.67
CA ALA A 50 3.24 -2.28 -25.31
C ALA A 50 3.80 -1.06 -24.56
N LEU A 51 2.95 -0.10 -24.17
CA LEU A 51 3.36 1.06 -23.36
C LEU A 51 3.97 0.64 -22.02
N VAL A 52 3.32 -0.28 -21.31
CA VAL A 52 3.81 -0.79 -20.02
C VAL A 52 5.18 -1.47 -20.18
N ALA A 53 5.33 -2.33 -21.19
CA ALA A 53 6.58 -3.05 -21.43
C ALA A 53 7.74 -2.12 -21.81
N VAL A 54 7.49 -1.12 -22.65
CA VAL A 54 8.50 -0.12 -23.06
C VAL A 54 8.87 0.79 -21.90
N ALA A 55 7.89 1.25 -21.12
CA ALA A 55 8.16 2.05 -19.93
C ALA A 55 9.00 1.30 -18.88
N ARG A 56 8.76 -0.01 -18.71
CA ARG A 56 9.51 -0.85 -17.76
C ARG A 56 10.95 -1.10 -18.18
N SER A 57 11.18 -1.31 -19.47
CA SER A 57 12.50 -1.70 -20.01
C SER A 57 13.34 -0.53 -20.51
N GLY A 58 12.74 0.64 -20.75
CA GLY A 58 13.40 1.75 -21.43
C GLY A 58 13.80 1.46 -22.88
N SER A 59 13.37 0.32 -23.44
CA SER A 59 13.82 -0.19 -24.74
C SER A 59 12.69 -0.88 -25.48
N ILE A 60 12.46 -0.48 -26.74
CA ILE A 60 11.49 -1.16 -27.61
C ILE A 60 11.95 -2.58 -27.93
N HIS A 61 13.26 -2.80 -28.04
CA HIS A 61 13.81 -4.11 -28.33
C HIS A 61 13.51 -5.10 -27.19
N GLU A 62 13.81 -4.71 -25.95
CA GLU A 62 13.55 -5.56 -24.78
C GLU A 62 12.04 -5.74 -24.51
N ALA A 63 11.24 -4.71 -24.75
CA ALA A 63 9.79 -4.82 -24.69
C ALA A 63 9.24 -5.84 -25.71
N ALA A 64 9.77 -5.83 -26.94
CA ALA A 64 9.38 -6.79 -27.97
C ALA A 64 9.73 -8.22 -27.57
N ARG A 65 10.93 -8.45 -27.00
CA ARG A 65 11.30 -9.77 -26.45
C ARG A 65 10.37 -10.21 -25.32
N THR A 66 10.08 -9.32 -24.37
CA THR A 66 9.18 -9.58 -23.24
C THR A 66 7.76 -9.96 -23.70
N LEU A 67 7.26 -9.30 -24.74
CA LEU A 67 5.91 -9.52 -25.26
C LEU A 67 5.84 -10.63 -26.32
N HIS A 68 6.95 -11.28 -26.66
CA HIS A 68 7.07 -12.22 -27.77
C HIS A 68 6.58 -11.64 -29.11
N LEU A 69 6.93 -10.39 -29.38
CA LEU A 69 6.57 -9.65 -30.59
C LEU A 69 7.82 -9.20 -31.36
N THR A 70 7.62 -8.74 -32.60
CA THR A 70 8.66 -8.06 -33.35
C THR A 70 8.77 -6.59 -32.92
N GLN A 71 9.95 -5.99 -33.01
CA GLN A 71 10.16 -4.57 -32.72
C GLN A 71 9.28 -3.63 -33.56
N PRO A 72 9.05 -3.88 -34.87
CA PRO A 72 8.07 -3.13 -35.66
C PRO A 72 6.64 -3.22 -35.12
N ALA A 73 6.22 -4.40 -34.61
CA ALA A 73 4.88 -4.56 -34.03
C ALA A 73 4.71 -3.71 -32.77
N VAL A 74 5.67 -3.74 -31.83
CA VAL A 74 5.63 -2.88 -30.63
C VAL A 74 5.65 -1.40 -31.01
N THR A 75 6.50 -1.01 -31.96
CA THR A 75 6.54 0.37 -32.47
C THR A 75 5.20 0.81 -33.05
N ARG A 76 4.55 -0.06 -33.81
CA ARG A 76 3.23 0.22 -34.41
C ARG A 76 2.17 0.36 -33.33
N SER A 77 2.12 -0.54 -32.35
CA SER A 77 1.16 -0.46 -31.24
C SER A 77 1.29 0.83 -30.44
N LEU A 78 2.52 1.33 -30.23
CA LEU A 78 2.73 2.63 -29.58
C LEU A 78 2.25 3.79 -30.45
N ARG A 79 2.60 3.82 -31.74
CA ARG A 79 2.14 4.89 -32.65
C ARG A 79 0.63 4.91 -32.78
N ASP A 80 0.00 3.74 -32.94
CA ASP A 80 -1.45 3.64 -33.01
C ASP A 80 -2.08 4.21 -31.73
N LEU A 81 -1.51 3.93 -30.55
CA LEU A 81 -1.98 4.51 -29.28
C LEU A 81 -1.82 6.04 -29.24
N GLU A 82 -0.66 6.56 -29.67
CA GLU A 82 -0.39 8.00 -29.74
C GLU A 82 -1.34 8.71 -30.72
N ASP A 83 -1.58 8.11 -31.88
CA ASP A 83 -2.48 8.61 -32.92
C ASP A 83 -3.96 8.58 -32.47
N GLU A 84 -4.36 7.56 -31.71
CA GLU A 84 -5.71 7.47 -31.14
C GLU A 84 -5.93 8.52 -30.05
N LEU A 85 -4.91 8.84 -29.26
CA LEU A 85 -4.97 9.83 -28.18
C LEU A 85 -4.66 11.26 -28.64
N GLY A 86 -4.03 11.44 -29.80
CA GLY A 86 -3.52 12.73 -30.27
C GLY A 86 -2.37 13.29 -29.41
N LEU A 87 -1.67 12.42 -28.66
CA LEU A 87 -0.63 12.79 -27.71
C LEU A 87 0.59 11.91 -27.90
N MET A 88 1.78 12.50 -27.93
CA MET A 88 3.03 11.75 -27.81
C MET A 88 3.17 11.24 -26.38
N LEU A 89 3.34 9.93 -26.23
CA LEU A 89 3.53 9.26 -24.95
C LEU A 89 5.01 8.93 -24.71
N VAL A 90 5.77 8.71 -25.77
CA VAL A 90 7.18 8.32 -25.69
C VAL A 90 8.07 9.25 -26.51
N VAL A 91 9.29 9.48 -26.00
CA VAL A 91 10.37 10.14 -26.74
C VAL A 91 11.48 9.12 -26.96
N ARG A 92 11.93 8.98 -28.20
CA ARG A 92 13.03 8.09 -28.57
C ARG A 92 14.31 8.90 -28.67
N SER A 93 15.37 8.40 -28.05
CA SER A 93 16.72 8.95 -28.13
C SER A 93 17.73 7.87 -28.47
N SER A 94 18.99 8.26 -28.71
CA SER A 94 20.11 7.31 -28.84
C SER A 94 20.33 6.48 -27.58
N SER A 95 19.88 6.95 -26.41
CA SER A 95 19.99 6.26 -25.12
C SER A 95 18.80 5.36 -24.78
N GLY A 96 17.75 5.29 -25.62
CA GLY A 96 16.59 4.45 -25.40
C GLY A 96 15.27 5.19 -25.54
N VAL A 97 14.30 4.85 -24.69
CA VAL A 97 12.96 5.45 -24.70
C VAL A 97 12.63 6.04 -23.33
N THR A 98 12.15 7.28 -23.34
CA THR A 98 11.64 7.98 -22.15
C THR A 98 10.16 8.34 -22.33
N LEU A 99 9.46 8.59 -21.22
CA LEU A 99 8.05 8.99 -21.24
C LEU A 99 7.91 10.52 -21.24
N THR A 100 6.93 11.01 -21.99
CA THR A 100 6.42 12.39 -21.83
C THR A 100 5.58 12.51 -20.54
N ASP A 101 5.12 13.71 -20.19
CA ASP A 101 4.13 13.89 -19.11
C ASP A 101 2.84 13.12 -19.40
N ALA A 102 2.34 13.20 -20.64
CA ALA A 102 1.20 12.42 -21.09
C ALA A 102 1.48 10.91 -21.00
N GLY A 103 2.69 10.47 -21.36
CA GLY A 103 3.13 9.08 -21.22
C GLY A 103 3.13 8.59 -19.78
N ARG A 104 3.61 9.40 -18.83
CA ARG A 104 3.58 9.07 -17.39
C ARG A 104 2.15 8.95 -16.88
N ALA A 105 1.29 9.90 -17.23
CA ALA A 105 -0.12 9.87 -16.84
C ALA A 105 -0.84 8.64 -17.43
N MET A 106 -0.60 8.35 -18.72
CA MET A 106 -1.19 7.20 -19.41
C MET A 106 -0.66 5.87 -18.87
N LEU A 107 0.63 5.78 -18.53
CA LEU A 107 1.22 4.57 -17.97
C LEU A 107 0.52 4.11 -16.70
N GLN A 108 0.19 5.04 -15.80
CA GLN A 108 -0.48 4.71 -14.54
C GLN A 108 -1.86 4.06 -14.79
N ARG A 109 -2.61 4.56 -15.79
CA ARG A 109 -3.89 3.97 -16.21
C ARG A 109 -3.71 2.67 -16.98
N ALA A 110 -2.69 2.58 -17.85
CA ALA A 110 -2.38 1.39 -18.62
C ALA A 110 -2.03 0.19 -17.72
N LYS A 111 -1.19 0.41 -16.69
CA LYS A 111 -0.87 -0.63 -15.69
C LYS A 111 -2.13 -1.16 -15.02
N LEU A 112 -3.00 -0.27 -14.54
CA LEU A 112 -4.25 -0.66 -13.89
C LEU A 112 -5.13 -1.51 -14.81
N VAL A 113 -5.39 -1.04 -16.05
CA VAL A 113 -6.22 -1.80 -16.99
C VAL A 113 -5.61 -3.17 -17.32
N VAL A 114 -4.30 -3.23 -17.57
CA VAL A 114 -3.63 -4.48 -17.90
C VAL A 114 -3.70 -5.47 -16.73
N ASN A 115 -3.49 -5.00 -15.51
CA ASN A 115 -3.52 -5.84 -14.31
C ASN A 115 -4.94 -6.30 -13.96
N GLU A 116 -5.96 -5.44 -14.09
CA GLU A 116 -7.36 -5.85 -13.84
C GLU A 116 -7.86 -6.87 -14.87
N VAL A 117 -7.48 -6.75 -16.14
CA VAL A 117 -7.79 -7.78 -17.14
C VAL A 117 -7.12 -9.10 -16.80
N ALA A 118 -5.84 -9.08 -16.40
CA ALA A 118 -5.14 -10.30 -15.98
C ALA A 118 -5.81 -10.96 -14.78
N ARG A 119 -6.18 -10.18 -13.74
CA ARG A 119 -6.92 -10.67 -12.57
C ARG A 119 -8.27 -11.28 -12.96
N THR A 120 -8.99 -10.65 -13.87
CA THR A 120 -10.29 -11.17 -14.36
C THR A 120 -10.10 -12.48 -15.12
N GLU A 121 -9.09 -12.57 -15.99
CA GLU A 121 -8.76 -13.80 -16.72
C GLU A 121 -8.40 -14.94 -15.74
N GLU A 122 -7.63 -14.65 -14.70
CA GLU A 122 -7.28 -15.59 -13.62
C GLU A 122 -8.51 -16.04 -12.82
N GLU A 123 -9.40 -15.11 -12.46
CA GLU A 123 -10.63 -15.45 -11.72
C GLU A 123 -11.59 -16.31 -12.55
N MET A 124 -11.76 -16.01 -13.83
CA MET A 124 -12.59 -16.85 -14.72
C MET A 124 -11.97 -18.24 -14.94
N ALA A 125 -10.64 -18.34 -14.98
CA ALA A 125 -9.95 -19.63 -15.05
C ALA A 125 -10.12 -20.44 -13.76
N GLN A 126 -10.07 -19.79 -12.59
CA GLN A 126 -10.36 -20.43 -11.29
C GLN A 126 -11.77 -21.04 -11.29
N LEU A 127 -12.78 -20.28 -11.73
CA LEU A 127 -14.17 -20.75 -11.77
C LEU A 127 -14.40 -21.89 -12.77
N ARG A 128 -13.69 -21.89 -13.91
CA ARG A 128 -13.88 -22.89 -14.97
C ARG A 128 -13.19 -24.22 -14.67
N ASP A 129 -11.93 -24.17 -14.26
CA ASP A 129 -11.04 -25.34 -14.26
C ASP A 129 -10.58 -25.72 -12.84
N ASN A 130 -11.19 -25.13 -11.79
CA ASN A 130 -10.69 -25.15 -10.41
C ASN A 130 -9.20 -24.77 -10.35
N GLN A 131 -8.76 -23.91 -11.28
CA GLN A 131 -7.38 -23.49 -11.37
C GLN A 131 -7.00 -22.61 -10.19
N GLN A 132 -5.71 -22.60 -9.90
CA GLN A 132 -5.16 -22.01 -8.70
C GLN A 132 -5.04 -20.50 -8.89
N GLY A 133 -5.71 -19.72 -8.06
CA GLY A 133 -5.61 -18.26 -8.11
C GLY A 133 -4.24 -17.74 -7.71
N ARG A 134 -3.97 -16.46 -8.02
CA ARG A 134 -2.82 -15.73 -7.51
C ARG A 134 -3.30 -14.60 -6.60
N LEU A 135 -2.52 -14.32 -5.56
CA LEU A 135 -2.74 -13.22 -4.64
C LEU A 135 -1.41 -12.53 -4.31
N ALA A 136 -1.30 -11.26 -4.70
CA ALA A 136 -0.15 -10.40 -4.46
C ALA A 136 -0.43 -9.44 -3.30
N ILE A 137 0.36 -9.57 -2.23
CA ILE A 137 0.16 -8.91 -0.95
C ILE A 137 1.35 -7.98 -0.68
N GLY A 138 1.06 -6.69 -0.52
CA GLY A 138 2.06 -5.72 -0.08
C GLY A 138 2.24 -5.71 1.42
N MET A 139 3.45 -5.47 1.91
CA MET A 139 3.69 -5.30 3.35
C MET A 139 4.82 -4.31 3.65
N THR A 140 4.71 -3.59 4.75
CA THR A 140 5.87 -2.95 5.38
C THR A 140 6.60 -3.95 6.29
N PRO A 141 7.87 -3.72 6.63
CA PRO A 141 8.66 -4.68 7.43
C PRO A 141 7.99 -5.09 8.74
N LEU A 142 7.38 -4.15 9.47
CA LEU A 142 6.69 -4.45 10.73
C LEU A 142 5.47 -5.36 10.52
N ALA A 143 4.70 -5.15 9.44
CA ALA A 143 3.58 -6.02 9.11
C ALA A 143 4.06 -7.46 8.81
N GLY A 144 5.20 -7.60 8.12
CA GLY A 144 5.80 -8.89 7.75
C GLY A 144 6.19 -9.77 8.94
N ILE A 145 6.65 -9.16 10.04
CA ILE A 145 7.14 -9.88 11.23
C ILE A 145 6.09 -10.01 12.35
N THR A 146 4.86 -9.54 12.13
CA THR A 146 3.79 -9.52 13.15
C THR A 146 2.66 -10.48 12.80
N VAL A 147 1.55 -9.98 12.24
CA VAL A 147 0.31 -10.76 12.05
C VAL A 147 0.37 -11.70 10.85
N LEU A 148 1.22 -11.38 9.87
CA LEU A 148 1.27 -12.09 8.58
C LEU A 148 1.63 -13.58 8.66
N PRO A 149 2.63 -14.02 9.45
CA PRO A 149 2.98 -15.44 9.54
C PRO A 149 1.81 -16.32 10.05
N ALA A 150 1.08 -15.86 11.07
CA ALA A 150 -0.07 -16.59 11.60
C ALA A 150 -1.23 -16.60 10.59
N ALA A 151 -1.51 -15.46 9.94
CA ALA A 151 -2.55 -15.36 8.91
C ALA A 151 -2.23 -16.24 7.70
N TYR A 152 -0.98 -16.26 7.25
CA TYR A 152 -0.47 -17.15 6.19
C TYR A 152 -0.74 -18.62 6.52
N ASN A 153 -0.40 -19.05 7.73
CA ASN A 153 -0.59 -20.44 8.16
C ASN A 153 -2.07 -20.83 8.17
N ARG A 154 -2.95 -19.93 8.59
CA ARG A 154 -4.41 -20.14 8.55
C ARG A 154 -4.92 -20.19 7.12
N PHE A 155 -4.50 -19.25 6.28
CA PHE A 155 -4.85 -19.20 4.86
C PHE A 155 -4.45 -20.48 4.13
N ARG A 156 -3.20 -20.93 4.32
CA ARG A 156 -2.65 -22.06 3.58
C ARG A 156 -3.33 -23.39 3.88
N ARG A 157 -3.94 -23.53 5.08
CA ARG A 157 -4.76 -24.71 5.42
C ARG A 157 -6.06 -24.79 4.62
N ALA A 158 -6.64 -23.65 4.25
CA ALA A 158 -7.91 -23.59 3.53
C ALA A 158 -7.76 -23.42 2.03
N MET A 159 -6.68 -22.74 1.60
CA MET A 159 -6.37 -22.46 0.20
C MET A 159 -4.91 -22.89 -0.10
N PRO A 160 -4.62 -24.21 -0.12
CA PRO A 160 -3.26 -24.73 -0.25
C PRO A 160 -2.60 -24.34 -1.56
N ASP A 161 -3.40 -24.23 -2.62
CA ASP A 161 -2.92 -24.14 -3.98
C ASP A 161 -2.81 -22.71 -4.52
N VAL A 162 -3.39 -21.70 -3.86
CA VAL A 162 -3.31 -20.30 -4.31
C VAL A 162 -1.86 -19.82 -4.30
N GLN A 163 -1.39 -19.30 -5.42
CA GLN A 163 -0.06 -18.71 -5.53
C GLN A 163 -0.02 -17.40 -4.74
N LEU A 164 0.81 -17.35 -3.70
CA LEU A 164 0.99 -16.14 -2.89
C LEU A 164 2.29 -15.44 -3.28
N GLU A 165 2.21 -14.14 -3.48
CA GLU A 165 3.37 -13.27 -3.65
C GLU A 165 3.35 -12.20 -2.56
N PHE A 166 4.47 -12.03 -1.87
CA PHE A 166 4.65 -10.99 -0.87
C PHE A 166 5.64 -9.96 -1.37
N VAL A 167 5.24 -8.69 -1.36
CA VAL A 167 6.08 -7.57 -1.80
C VAL A 167 6.32 -6.63 -0.63
N GLU A 168 7.57 -6.56 -0.18
CA GLU A 168 7.98 -5.60 0.83
C GLU A 168 8.23 -4.22 0.19
N GLY A 169 7.74 -3.15 0.82
CA GLY A 169 7.96 -1.79 0.33
C GLY A 169 7.66 -0.70 1.34
N SER A 170 8.07 0.53 1.02
CA SER A 170 7.68 1.73 1.76
C SER A 170 6.18 2.03 1.57
N PRO A 171 5.55 2.80 2.47
CA PRO A 171 4.16 3.23 2.32
C PRO A 171 3.82 3.77 0.93
N SER A 172 4.66 4.66 0.39
CA SER A 172 4.50 5.23 -0.95
C SER A 172 4.56 4.17 -2.07
N GLN A 173 5.45 3.18 -1.97
CA GLN A 173 5.55 2.10 -2.95
C GLN A 173 4.33 1.18 -2.89
N LEU A 174 3.81 0.89 -1.71
CA LEU A 174 2.59 0.10 -1.53
C LEU A 174 1.37 0.82 -2.12
N VAL A 175 1.23 2.11 -1.84
CA VAL A 175 0.16 2.96 -2.41
C VAL A 175 0.23 2.97 -3.93
N GLU A 176 1.42 3.17 -4.53
CA GLU A 176 1.55 3.18 -5.99
C GLU A 176 1.17 1.82 -6.60
N GLN A 177 1.62 0.71 -6.01
CA GLN A 177 1.33 -0.63 -6.50
C GLN A 177 -0.13 -1.03 -6.33
N LEU A 178 -0.81 -0.58 -5.27
CA LEU A 178 -2.27 -0.72 -5.14
C LEU A 178 -3.00 0.08 -6.23
N LYS A 179 -2.61 1.33 -6.46
CA LYS A 179 -3.24 2.21 -7.46
C LYS A 179 -3.10 1.69 -8.88
N ASN A 180 -2.00 1.01 -9.18
CA ASN A 180 -1.73 0.44 -10.50
C ASN A 180 -2.19 -1.03 -10.62
N GLY A 181 -2.81 -1.60 -9.57
CA GLY A 181 -3.36 -2.97 -9.57
C GLY A 181 -2.32 -4.08 -9.49
N ALA A 182 -1.05 -3.78 -9.20
CA ALA A 182 -0.01 -4.80 -9.01
C ALA A 182 -0.17 -5.57 -7.69
N LEU A 183 -0.89 -4.99 -6.71
CA LEU A 183 -1.25 -5.64 -5.45
C LEU A 183 -2.76 -5.77 -5.34
N ASP A 184 -3.21 -6.85 -4.70
CA ASP A 184 -4.62 -7.07 -4.36
C ASP A 184 -5.00 -6.28 -3.10
N PHE A 185 -4.15 -6.34 -2.08
CA PHE A 185 -4.21 -5.52 -0.88
C PHE A 185 -2.80 -5.37 -0.27
N ALA A 186 -2.67 -4.50 0.73
CA ALA A 186 -1.42 -4.38 1.47
C ALA A 186 -1.65 -4.19 2.97
N LEU A 187 -0.64 -4.54 3.75
CA LEU A 187 -0.54 -4.24 5.18
C LEU A 187 0.53 -3.17 5.41
N GLY A 188 0.07 -2.00 5.82
CA GLY A 188 0.92 -0.86 6.08
C GLY A 188 1.07 -0.59 7.57
N ALA A 189 2.30 -0.55 8.08
CA ALA A 189 2.58 0.03 9.39
C ALA A 189 3.08 1.47 9.25
N GLY A 190 2.43 2.40 9.94
CA GLY A 190 2.75 3.83 9.93
C GLY A 190 2.53 4.49 11.29
N THR A 191 2.83 5.77 11.41
CA THR A 191 2.44 6.55 12.60
C THR A 191 0.99 6.98 12.54
N ASP A 192 0.49 7.27 11.35
CA ASP A 192 -0.90 7.64 11.11
C ASP A 192 -1.34 7.24 9.68
N ALA A 193 -2.61 7.47 9.37
CA ALA A 193 -3.19 7.09 8.08
C ALA A 193 -2.75 7.98 6.90
N GLN A 194 -2.13 9.14 7.14
CA GLN A 194 -1.66 10.04 6.09
C GLN A 194 -0.49 9.44 5.29
N ASP A 195 0.24 8.50 5.90
CA ASP A 195 1.24 7.68 5.21
C ASP A 195 0.65 6.92 4.00
N PHE A 196 -0.68 6.71 3.99
CA PHE A 196 -1.41 5.93 3.00
C PHE A 196 -2.52 6.73 2.30
N THR A 197 -2.32 8.04 2.10
CA THR A 197 -3.29 8.85 1.33
C THR A 197 -3.54 8.27 -0.07
N SER A 198 -4.73 8.52 -0.62
CA SER A 198 -5.17 8.07 -1.96
C SER A 198 -5.49 6.57 -2.12
N VAL A 199 -5.58 5.81 -1.02
CA VAL A 199 -6.12 4.45 -0.98
C VAL A 199 -7.10 4.31 0.19
N ARG A 200 -7.97 3.31 0.13
CA ARG A 200 -8.82 2.95 1.27
C ARG A 200 -7.94 2.36 2.36
N CYS A 201 -7.98 2.95 3.53
CA CYS A 201 -7.14 2.59 4.67
C CYS A 201 -8.04 2.24 5.86
N VAL A 202 -7.92 1.01 6.37
CA VAL A 202 -8.68 0.51 7.53
C VAL A 202 -7.69 0.23 8.65
N HIS A 203 -7.86 0.87 9.81
CA HIS A 203 -7.05 0.60 10.99
C HIS A 203 -7.36 -0.81 11.51
N LEU A 204 -6.31 -1.63 11.65
CA LEU A 204 -6.42 -2.98 12.19
C LEU A 204 -6.00 -3.01 13.64
N GLU A 205 -4.84 -2.44 13.99
CA GLU A 205 -4.31 -2.50 15.35
C GLU A 205 -3.30 -1.38 15.64
N THR A 206 -3.15 -1.04 16.91
CA THR A 206 -2.07 -0.19 17.41
C THR A 206 -1.06 -1.01 18.19
N PHE A 207 0.18 -1.04 17.72
CA PHE A 207 1.30 -1.68 18.38
C PHE A 207 2.06 -0.68 19.25
N PRO A 208 2.05 -0.83 20.58
CA PRO A 208 3.00 -0.14 21.43
C PRO A 208 4.43 -0.58 21.07
N MET A 209 5.36 0.34 21.26
CA MET A 209 6.77 0.16 20.94
C MET A 209 7.61 0.36 22.20
N TRP A 210 8.73 -0.36 22.29
CA TRP A 210 9.71 -0.21 23.36
C TRP A 210 11.10 -0.04 22.78
N PHE A 211 11.93 0.73 23.48
CA PHE A 211 13.37 0.67 23.23
C PHE A 211 13.91 -0.68 23.70
N ALA A 212 14.80 -1.27 22.91
CA ALA A 212 15.48 -2.52 23.23
C ALA A 212 16.94 -2.49 22.80
N VAL A 213 17.72 -3.29 23.49
CA VAL A 213 19.16 -3.47 23.29
C VAL A 213 19.49 -4.95 23.32
N SER A 214 20.68 -5.33 22.86
CA SER A 214 21.20 -6.68 23.07
C SER A 214 21.20 -7.02 24.57
N ARG A 215 20.61 -8.17 24.94
CA ARG A 215 20.49 -8.63 26.33
C ARG A 215 21.86 -8.86 26.98
N LYS A 216 22.87 -9.21 26.18
CA LYS A 216 24.26 -9.44 26.62
C LYS A 216 25.17 -8.22 26.41
N GLY A 217 24.63 -7.12 25.88
CA GLY A 217 25.37 -5.89 25.59
C GLY A 217 25.58 -5.01 26.82
N LYS A 218 26.45 -4.01 26.67
CA LYS A 218 26.79 -3.04 27.75
C LYS A 218 25.60 -2.18 28.15
N LEU A 219 24.67 -1.95 27.23
CA LEU A 219 23.48 -1.12 27.44
C LEU A 219 22.35 -1.84 28.17
N ALA A 220 22.46 -3.16 28.42
CA ALA A 220 21.39 -3.95 29.04
C ALA A 220 21.00 -3.49 30.47
N GLY A 221 21.88 -2.73 31.13
CA GLY A 221 21.65 -2.16 32.45
C GLY A 221 21.08 -0.73 32.46
N ALA A 222 20.87 -0.11 31.29
CA ALA A 222 20.38 1.26 31.20
C ALA A 222 18.98 1.41 31.83
N LYS A 223 18.80 2.50 32.57
CA LYS A 223 17.57 2.84 33.30
C LYS A 223 17.02 4.21 32.95
N SER A 224 17.76 4.99 32.16
CA SER A 224 17.40 6.35 31.77
C SER A 224 17.94 6.69 30.38
N LEU A 225 17.40 7.74 29.75
CA LEU A 225 17.96 8.28 28.51
C LEU A 225 19.39 8.82 28.67
N ALA A 226 19.76 9.26 29.88
CA ALA A 226 21.12 9.71 30.17
C ALA A 226 22.15 8.57 30.02
N ASP A 227 21.79 7.35 30.41
CA ASP A 227 22.64 6.15 30.22
C ASP A 227 22.89 5.82 28.74
N LEU A 228 22.07 6.38 27.84
CA LEU A 228 22.06 6.10 26.40
C LEU A 228 22.56 7.29 25.56
N GLN A 229 23.03 8.37 26.19
CA GLN A 229 23.42 9.60 25.51
C GLN A 229 24.53 9.38 24.48
N ASP A 230 25.52 8.56 24.85
CA ASP A 230 26.62 8.21 23.96
C ASP A 230 26.32 6.98 23.11
N ALA A 231 25.20 6.29 23.32
CA ALA A 231 24.87 5.06 22.58
C ALA A 231 24.67 5.31 21.08
N GLU A 232 24.79 4.25 20.29
CA GLU A 232 24.38 4.28 18.89
C GLU A 232 22.92 3.88 18.75
N TRP A 233 22.15 4.71 18.05
CA TRP A 233 20.71 4.54 17.84
C TRP A 233 20.46 4.04 16.42
N LEU A 234 19.78 2.92 16.28
CA LEU A 234 19.53 2.27 15.01
C LEU A 234 18.02 2.27 14.70
N HIS A 235 17.62 2.64 13.48
CA HIS A 235 16.21 2.67 13.07
C HIS A 235 16.01 2.30 11.59
N THR A 236 14.76 1.94 11.25
CA THR A 236 14.33 1.57 9.88
C THR A 236 13.54 2.67 9.17
N GLY A 237 12.98 3.63 9.92
CA GLY A 237 12.16 4.73 9.40
C GLY A 237 12.92 5.72 8.52
N ARG A 238 12.21 6.68 7.91
CA ARG A 238 12.82 7.79 7.14
C ARG A 238 13.75 8.60 8.07
N SER A 239 14.90 9.01 7.56
CA SER A 239 15.98 9.59 8.38
C SER A 239 15.59 10.89 9.08
N ALA A 240 14.70 11.70 8.50
CA ALA A 240 14.27 12.96 9.09
C ALA A 240 13.38 12.73 10.32
N ASP A 241 12.34 11.90 10.20
CA ASP A 241 11.30 11.75 11.22
C ASP A 241 11.85 11.14 12.52
N PHE A 242 12.74 10.15 12.41
CA PHE A 242 13.31 9.50 13.60
C PHE A 242 14.32 10.37 14.33
N ARG A 243 15.12 11.16 13.59
CA ARG A 243 16.11 12.05 14.20
C ARG A 243 15.42 13.19 14.95
N VAL A 244 14.42 13.82 14.35
CA VAL A 244 13.59 14.85 15.01
C VAL A 244 12.92 14.26 16.25
N PHE A 245 12.35 13.06 16.14
CA PHE A 245 11.79 12.35 17.29
C PHE A 245 12.81 12.17 18.43
N LEU A 246 14.04 11.72 18.14
CA LEU A 246 15.07 11.55 19.17
C LEU A 246 15.54 12.89 19.75
N GLU A 247 15.64 13.94 18.93
CA GLU A 247 15.98 15.30 19.39
C GLU A 247 14.93 15.81 20.38
N GLU A 248 13.65 15.71 20.04
CA GLU A 248 12.54 16.09 20.93
C GLU A 248 12.50 15.22 22.21
N LEU A 249 12.76 13.92 22.07
CA LEU A 249 12.77 12.97 23.19
C LEU A 249 13.83 13.35 24.22
N PHE A 250 15.06 13.61 23.76
CA PHE A 250 16.17 13.99 24.63
C PHE A 250 16.02 15.42 25.16
N GLU A 251 15.51 16.35 24.37
CA GLU A 251 15.24 17.73 24.80
C GLU A 251 14.23 17.78 25.94
N ARG A 252 13.14 17.00 25.86
CA ARG A 252 12.15 16.89 26.94
C ARG A 252 12.73 16.32 28.24
N ALA A 253 13.77 15.49 28.12
CA ALA A 253 14.52 14.96 29.26
C ALA A 253 15.63 15.91 29.75
N GLY A 254 15.79 17.10 29.15
CA GLY A 254 16.84 18.06 29.49
C GLY A 254 18.25 17.61 29.07
N LEU A 255 18.34 16.71 28.08
CA LEU A 255 19.58 16.13 27.58
C LEU A 255 19.87 16.60 26.15
N PRO A 256 21.14 16.70 25.73
CA PRO A 256 21.45 16.96 24.33
C PRO A 256 21.14 15.73 23.46
N ALA A 257 20.77 15.97 22.21
CA ALA A 257 20.45 14.91 21.27
C ALA A 257 21.62 13.92 21.04
N PRO A 258 21.33 12.63 20.83
CA PRO A 258 22.36 11.63 20.61
C PRO A 258 23.12 11.89 19.29
N ARG A 259 24.44 11.73 19.34
CA ARG A 259 25.31 12.03 18.18
C ARG A 259 25.28 10.94 17.10
N ARG A 260 25.07 9.67 17.51
CA ARG A 260 25.19 8.49 16.66
C ARG A 260 23.81 7.93 16.33
N VAL A 261 23.31 8.26 15.14
CA VAL A 261 22.03 7.76 14.63
C VAL A 261 22.24 7.13 13.26
N THR A 262 22.02 5.82 13.18
CA THR A 262 22.22 5.01 11.98
C THR A 262 20.86 4.58 11.42
N ARG A 263 20.64 4.87 10.13
CA ARG A 263 19.47 4.38 9.39
C ARG A 263 19.81 3.07 8.68
N CYS A 264 19.08 2.02 8.98
CA CYS A 264 19.17 0.72 8.31
C CYS A 264 17.82 0.35 7.70
N ALA A 265 17.68 0.54 6.39
CA ALA A 265 16.43 0.20 5.68
C ALA A 265 16.23 -1.32 5.50
N SER A 266 17.28 -2.13 5.64
CA SER A 266 17.18 -3.59 5.58
C SER A 266 16.74 -4.15 6.92
N GLN A 267 15.57 -4.81 6.95
CA GLN A 267 15.05 -5.44 8.16
C GLN A 267 15.95 -6.58 8.67
N THR A 268 16.55 -7.35 7.76
CA THR A 268 17.44 -8.46 8.13
C THR A 268 18.72 -7.95 8.78
N LEU A 269 19.35 -6.92 8.19
CA LEU A 269 20.55 -6.30 8.79
C LEU A 269 20.21 -5.58 10.10
N PHE A 270 19.05 -4.92 10.17
CA PHE A 270 18.57 -4.25 11.39
C PHE A 270 18.49 -5.24 12.57
N TYR A 271 17.85 -6.40 12.37
CA TYR A 271 17.78 -7.44 13.38
C TYR A 271 19.16 -7.98 13.77
N ALA A 272 20.02 -8.27 12.78
CA ALA A 272 21.37 -8.79 13.04
C ALA A 272 22.21 -7.81 13.88
N LEU A 273 22.17 -6.51 13.58
CA LEU A 273 22.85 -5.48 14.37
C LEU A 273 22.24 -5.31 15.76
N ALA A 274 20.91 -5.34 15.88
CA ALA A 274 20.22 -5.22 17.16
C ALA A 274 20.66 -6.31 18.16
N VAL A 275 20.81 -7.54 17.68
CA VAL A 275 21.21 -8.69 18.52
C VAL A 275 22.71 -8.71 18.81
N ASN A 276 23.54 -8.34 17.84
CA ASN A 276 25.00 -8.55 17.90
C ASN A 276 25.82 -7.28 18.16
N SER A 277 25.20 -6.15 18.50
CA SER A 277 25.91 -4.88 18.74
C SER A 277 25.33 -4.10 19.92
N ASP A 278 26.15 -3.20 20.48
CA ASP A 278 25.74 -2.27 21.55
C ASP A 278 24.98 -1.08 20.96
N VAL A 279 23.77 -1.34 20.45
CA VAL A 279 22.89 -0.34 19.81
C VAL A 279 21.51 -0.30 20.48
N VAL A 280 20.88 0.88 20.46
CA VAL A 280 19.49 1.08 20.89
C VAL A 280 18.58 1.02 19.67
N THR A 281 17.53 0.22 19.78
CA THR A 281 16.54 -0.04 18.70
C THR A 281 15.12 0.04 19.24
N ALA A 282 14.11 0.16 18.38
CA ALA A 282 12.71 0.17 18.79
C ALA A 282 11.95 -1.05 18.23
N TRP A 283 11.19 -1.73 19.09
CA TRP A 283 10.48 -2.97 18.76
C TRP A 283 9.07 -3.00 19.35
N THR A 284 8.14 -3.68 18.69
CA THR A 284 6.87 -4.06 19.31
C THR A 284 7.02 -5.38 20.07
N GLN A 285 6.23 -5.58 21.12
CA GLN A 285 6.24 -6.80 21.92
C GLN A 285 6.03 -8.06 21.07
N LEU A 286 5.17 -8.00 20.04
CA LEU A 286 4.91 -9.15 19.17
C LEU A 286 6.17 -9.60 18.41
N ALA A 287 7.01 -8.67 17.98
CA ALA A 287 8.28 -8.95 17.31
C ALA A 287 9.38 -9.41 18.27
N LEU A 288 9.19 -9.25 19.58
CA LEU A 288 10.13 -9.68 20.62
C LEU A 288 9.76 -11.03 21.23
N ARG A 289 8.74 -11.74 20.73
CA ARG A 289 8.40 -13.09 21.21
C ARG A 289 9.37 -14.14 20.63
N GLY A 290 9.45 -15.30 21.28
CA GLY A 290 10.31 -16.42 20.85
C GLY A 290 11.79 -16.10 20.99
N ASP A 291 12.63 -16.55 20.06
CA ASP A 291 14.09 -16.40 20.12
C ASP A 291 14.57 -14.94 20.28
N ALA A 292 13.77 -13.97 19.80
CA ALA A 292 14.06 -12.55 20.00
C ALA A 292 14.03 -12.13 21.47
N SER A 293 13.18 -12.73 22.33
CA SER A 293 13.16 -12.40 23.77
C SER A 293 14.44 -12.85 24.47
N ASP A 294 15.10 -13.90 23.97
CA ASP A 294 16.32 -14.42 24.59
C ASP A 294 17.55 -13.60 24.22
N THR A 295 17.49 -12.88 23.11
CA THR A 295 18.61 -12.11 22.55
C THR A 295 18.49 -10.60 22.80
N LEU A 296 17.28 -10.06 22.81
CA LEU A 296 16.99 -8.65 23.05
C LEU A 296 16.36 -8.45 24.42
N LYS A 297 16.66 -7.31 25.03
CA LYS A 297 16.06 -6.84 26.28
C LYS A 297 15.40 -5.50 26.05
N THR A 298 14.09 -5.40 26.34
CA THR A 298 13.39 -4.13 26.41
C THR A 298 13.89 -3.31 27.59
N LEU A 299 14.06 -2.00 27.37
CA LEU A 299 14.42 -1.05 28.40
C LEU A 299 13.16 -0.51 29.06
N ASP A 300 13.17 -0.48 30.39
CA ASP A 300 12.10 0.09 31.21
C ASP A 300 12.35 1.59 31.38
N LEU A 301 12.18 2.32 30.29
CA LEU A 301 12.28 3.78 30.25
C LEU A 301 10.90 4.41 30.40
N VAL A 302 10.83 5.57 31.05
CA VAL A 302 9.59 6.35 31.13
C VAL A 302 9.17 6.78 29.73
N GLU A 303 10.13 7.21 28.92
CA GLU A 303 9.92 7.60 27.55
C GLU A 303 9.98 6.38 26.62
N GLN A 304 8.95 6.22 25.79
CA GLN A 304 8.84 5.11 24.84
C GLN A 304 8.74 5.63 23.40
N PRO A 305 9.16 4.83 22.40
CA PRO A 305 8.94 5.17 21.01
C PRO A 305 7.44 5.35 20.73
N VAL A 306 7.13 6.23 19.77
CA VAL A 306 5.76 6.39 19.27
C VAL A 306 5.21 5.03 18.84
N ALA A 307 3.95 4.74 19.21
CA ALA A 307 3.26 3.54 18.76
C ALA A 307 3.21 3.46 17.22
N ARG A 308 2.96 2.26 16.68
CA ARG A 308 2.77 2.06 15.25
C ARG A 308 1.39 1.51 14.98
N ASN A 309 0.71 2.11 14.04
CA ASN A 309 -0.60 1.69 13.60
C ASN A 309 -0.44 0.74 12.41
N LEU A 310 -1.07 -0.43 12.49
CA LEU A 310 -1.21 -1.37 11.41
C LEU A 310 -2.51 -1.09 10.66
N TYR A 311 -2.41 -1.00 9.35
CA TYR A 311 -3.52 -0.71 8.46
C TYR A 311 -3.64 -1.77 7.38
N LEU A 312 -4.88 -2.09 7.04
CA LEU A 312 -5.24 -2.82 5.83
C LEU A 312 -5.57 -1.83 4.72
N LEU A 313 -4.91 -2.00 3.58
CA LEU A 313 -4.91 -1.04 2.49
C LEU A 313 -5.49 -1.68 1.22
N PHE A 314 -6.43 -0.97 0.59
CA PHE A 314 -7.04 -1.38 -0.67
C PHE A 314 -7.09 -0.22 -1.64
N ARG A 315 -7.06 -0.52 -2.94
CA ARG A 315 -7.52 0.44 -3.95
C ARG A 315 -9.00 0.77 -3.68
N GLU A 316 -9.36 2.05 -3.81
CA GLU A 316 -10.68 2.57 -3.40
C GLU A 316 -11.87 1.90 -4.10
N SER A 317 -11.69 1.47 -5.35
CA SER A 317 -12.68 0.73 -6.14
C SER A 317 -12.26 -0.72 -6.40
N ALA A 318 -11.49 -1.33 -5.49
CA ALA A 318 -11.13 -2.73 -5.61
C ALA A 318 -12.36 -3.62 -5.45
N VAL A 319 -12.46 -4.65 -6.29
CA VAL A 319 -13.35 -5.79 -6.07
C VAL A 319 -12.42 -6.93 -5.65
N PRO A 320 -12.38 -7.28 -4.36
CA PRO A 320 -11.52 -8.36 -3.89
C PRO A 320 -11.95 -9.69 -4.50
N THR A 321 -10.99 -10.53 -4.87
CA THR A 321 -11.28 -11.93 -5.21
C THR A 321 -11.61 -12.73 -3.96
N SER A 322 -12.27 -13.88 -4.08
CA SER A 322 -12.58 -14.73 -2.91
C SER A 322 -11.33 -15.14 -2.11
N SER A 323 -10.18 -15.30 -2.77
CA SER A 323 -8.91 -15.57 -2.10
C SER A 323 -8.40 -14.37 -1.30
N ALA A 324 -8.52 -13.15 -1.84
CA ALA A 324 -8.18 -11.92 -1.12
C ALA A 324 -9.07 -11.73 0.11
N GLU A 325 -10.39 -11.91 -0.04
CA GLU A 325 -11.35 -11.80 1.08
C GLU A 325 -11.03 -12.81 2.19
N TYR A 326 -10.74 -14.06 1.82
CA TYR A 326 -10.42 -15.09 2.80
C TYR A 326 -9.10 -14.80 3.52
N PHE A 327 -8.07 -14.29 2.83
CA PHE A 327 -6.81 -13.91 3.46
C PHE A 327 -7.03 -12.74 4.43
N VAL A 328 -7.80 -11.73 4.04
CA VAL A 328 -8.17 -10.60 4.91
C VAL A 328 -8.85 -11.10 6.17
N ARG A 329 -9.80 -12.02 6.06
CA ARG A 329 -10.44 -12.62 7.24
C ARG A 329 -9.43 -13.34 8.14
N CYS A 330 -8.47 -14.07 7.57
CA CYS A 330 -7.41 -14.70 8.36
C CYS A 330 -6.55 -13.69 9.12
N ILE A 331 -6.35 -12.49 8.58
CA ILE A 331 -5.65 -11.40 9.28
C ILE A 331 -6.50 -10.90 10.44
N ASP A 332 -7.78 -10.59 10.20
CA ASP A 332 -8.69 -10.09 11.23
C ASP A 332 -8.79 -11.08 12.40
N ASP A 333 -8.93 -12.37 12.09
CA ASP A 333 -8.95 -13.46 13.09
C ASP A 333 -7.68 -13.48 13.97
N VAL A 334 -6.50 -13.21 13.38
CA VAL A 334 -5.23 -13.17 14.12
C VAL A 334 -5.15 -11.92 14.99
N VAL A 335 -5.57 -10.76 14.46
CA VAL A 335 -5.62 -9.51 15.23
C VAL A 335 -6.55 -9.65 16.43
N GLU A 336 -7.74 -10.23 16.25
CA GLU A 336 -8.68 -10.50 17.34
C GLU A 336 -8.10 -11.45 18.40
N ALA A 337 -7.42 -12.51 17.98
CA ALA A 337 -6.75 -13.44 18.90
C ALA A 337 -5.65 -12.76 19.72
N GLU A 338 -4.85 -11.89 19.10
CA GLU A 338 -3.81 -11.12 19.80
C GLU A 338 -4.41 -10.12 20.80
N ARG A 339 -5.52 -9.46 20.45
CA ARG A 339 -6.27 -8.60 21.38
C ARG A 339 -6.79 -9.35 22.60
N ALA A 340 -7.35 -10.53 22.38
CA ALA A 340 -7.85 -11.37 23.46
C ALA A 340 -6.72 -11.76 24.43
N LEU A 341 -5.56 -12.16 23.90
CA LEU A 341 -4.38 -12.50 24.71
C LEU A 341 -3.87 -11.29 25.51
N ALA A 342 -3.77 -10.11 24.89
CA ALA A 342 -3.35 -8.89 25.57
C ALA A 342 -4.33 -8.48 26.70
N GLY A 343 -5.65 -8.62 26.47
CA GLY A 343 -6.68 -8.36 27.48
C GLY A 343 -6.60 -9.29 28.70
N THR A 344 -6.23 -10.56 28.49
CA THR A 344 -6.05 -11.51 29.62
C THR A 344 -4.78 -11.24 30.44
N ALA A 345 -3.70 -10.72 29.84
CA ALA A 345 -2.47 -10.38 30.55
C ALA A 345 -2.59 -9.13 31.43
N GLY A 346 -3.49 -8.19 31.08
CA GLY A 346 -3.73 -6.96 31.86
C GLY A 346 -4.67 -7.13 33.06
N GLY A 347 -5.40 -8.25 33.17
CA GLY A 347 -6.40 -8.49 34.24
C GLY A 347 -5.85 -9.12 35.53
N GLY A 348 -4.56 -9.47 35.58
CA GLY A 348 -3.96 -10.21 36.71
C GLY A 348 -3.45 -9.36 37.88
N ALA A 349 -3.50 -8.03 37.79
CA ALA A 349 -2.94 -7.12 38.78
C ALA A 349 -4.01 -6.26 39.48
N SER A 350 -5.10 -6.85 39.96
CA SER A 350 -6.01 -6.16 40.87
C SER A 350 -6.81 -7.12 41.76
N SER A 351 -6.12 -7.89 42.61
CA SER A 351 -6.75 -8.38 43.85
C SER A 351 -5.68 -8.77 44.87
N THR A 352 -5.40 -7.87 45.81
CA THR A 352 -5.25 -8.15 47.26
C THR A 352 -4.62 -6.94 47.96
N SER A 353 -5.44 -6.07 48.55
CA SER A 353 -5.17 -5.44 49.85
C SER A 353 -6.42 -4.71 50.35
N SER A 354 -7.37 -5.47 50.90
CA SER A 354 -8.33 -4.94 51.86
C SER A 354 -7.86 -5.38 53.24
N HIS A 355 -7.10 -4.52 53.90
CA HIS A 355 -6.80 -4.64 55.32
C HIS A 355 -7.79 -3.79 56.11
N ARG A 356 -8.54 -4.46 56.99
CA ARG A 356 -9.02 -4.03 58.32
C ARG A 356 -8.91 -2.54 58.64
N ALA A 357 -10.07 -1.94 58.91
CA ALA A 357 -10.33 -1.24 60.17
C ALA A 357 -11.66 -1.77 60.71
#